data_AF-A0A132BE09-F1
#
_entry.id   AF-A0A132BE09-F1
#
_cell.length_a   1.000
_cell.length_b   1.000
_cell.length_c   1.000
_cell.angle_alpha   90.00
_cell.angle_beta   90.00
_cell.angle_gamma   90.00
#
_symmetry.space_group_name_H-M   'P 1'
#
loop_
_entity.id
_entity.type
_entity.pdbx_description
1 polymer ?
#
loop_
_entity_poly.entity_id
_entity_poly.type
_entity_poly.pdbx_seq_one_letter_code
_entity_poly.pdbx_strand_id
1 'polypeptide(L)'
;MMFSNIISLASCLALIHAAPVSPRTTSGVIVFNGAAGASYSLTVPLDGSDQPTNNALSISSVSSDTIDIGTQCTLYTVDYPPALVEGPTDTWVVGPPQTVTSISCTGGSPPPPPPTSITIAFNGADPTLGATYSLTVPLDGSVVATNNVLSISTLVSTYAALASNCNFVSVDGSAALAPIAANTWAVGPPQTIESVSCHA
;
A
#
# COMPACT_ATOMS: atom_id res chain seq x y z
N MET A 1 22.69 48.19 -36.29
CA MET A 1 22.65 48.38 -34.82
C MET A 1 21.28 47.87 -34.40
N MET A 2 21.10 46.55 -34.23
CA MET A 2 21.19 45.74 -32.99
C MET A 2 19.86 45.76 -32.19
N PHE A 3 19.63 44.68 -31.42
CA PHE A 3 18.49 44.32 -30.54
C PHE A 3 17.36 43.53 -31.21
N SER A 4 16.89 42.40 -30.69
CA SER A 4 17.40 41.46 -29.69
C SER A 4 16.51 40.22 -29.79
N ASN A 5 17.09 39.03 -29.83
CA ASN A 5 16.36 37.75 -29.92
C ASN A 5 15.65 37.45 -28.59
N ILE A 6 14.35 37.15 -28.64
CA ILE A 6 13.58 36.66 -27.50
C ILE A 6 13.39 35.16 -27.68
N ILE A 7 14.20 34.35 -26.99
CA ILE A 7 14.06 32.90 -26.95
C ILE A 7 13.11 32.57 -25.80
N SER A 8 11.90 32.12 -26.13
CA SER A 8 10.92 31.65 -25.15
C SER A 8 11.21 30.18 -24.83
N LEU A 9 11.65 29.89 -23.60
CA LEU A 9 11.83 28.52 -23.11
C LEU A 9 10.48 27.95 -22.66
N ALA A 10 9.93 27.02 -23.43
CA ALA A 10 8.80 26.21 -23.00
C ALA A 10 9.29 25.10 -22.05
N SER A 11 8.94 25.21 -20.78
CA SER A 11 9.16 24.18 -19.75
C SER A 11 8.15 23.05 -19.92
N CYS A 12 8.62 21.86 -20.30
CA CYS A 12 7.81 20.65 -20.37
C CYS A 12 7.43 20.18 -18.96
N LEU A 13 6.14 20.22 -18.61
CA LEU A 13 5.61 19.51 -17.45
C LEU A 13 5.52 18.02 -17.77
N ALA A 14 6.38 17.21 -17.15
CA ALA A 14 6.26 15.76 -17.19
C ALA A 14 5.14 15.32 -16.23
N LEU A 15 4.02 14.86 -16.78
CA LEU A 15 2.98 14.15 -16.03
C LEU A 15 3.52 12.78 -15.61
N ILE A 16 3.89 12.65 -14.34
CA ILE A 16 4.28 11.38 -13.74
C ILE A 16 3.00 10.53 -13.61
N HIS A 17 2.78 9.59 -14.53
CA HIS A 17 1.73 8.59 -14.40
C HIS A 17 2.10 7.64 -13.25
N ALA A 18 1.37 7.73 -12.14
CA ALA A 18 1.44 6.72 -11.09
C ALA A 18 0.85 5.41 -11.65
N ALA A 19 1.68 4.36 -11.73
CA ALA A 19 1.20 3.04 -12.07
C ALA A 19 0.20 2.54 -10.99
N PRO A 20 -0.86 1.82 -11.38
CA PRO A 20 -1.80 1.24 -10.42
C PRO A 20 -1.08 0.27 -9.49
N VAL A 21 -1.33 0.41 -8.18
CA VAL A 21 -0.77 -0.44 -7.13
C VAL A 21 -1.37 -1.84 -7.27
N SER A 22 -0.54 -2.84 -7.59
CA SER A 22 -0.99 -4.24 -7.62
C SER A 22 -1.55 -4.65 -6.24
N PRO A 23 -2.70 -5.34 -6.20
CA PRO A 23 -3.23 -5.87 -4.95
C PRO A 23 -2.23 -6.85 -4.34
N ARG A 24 -2.05 -6.75 -3.02
CA ARG A 24 -1.09 -7.57 -2.28
C ARG A 24 -1.69 -8.93 -1.96
N THR A 25 -0.93 -9.98 -2.19
CA THR A 25 -1.23 -11.32 -1.67
C THR A 25 -0.48 -11.50 -0.35
N THR A 26 -1.16 -11.24 0.76
CA THR A 26 -0.62 -11.44 2.12
C THR A 26 -0.87 -12.85 2.65
N SER A 27 -1.80 -13.56 2.03
CA SER A 27 -2.19 -14.92 2.33
C SER A 27 -2.72 -15.57 1.06
N GLY A 28 -2.64 -16.89 0.96
CA GLY A 28 -3.38 -17.63 -0.08
C GLY A 28 -4.11 -18.83 0.51
N VAL A 29 -4.99 -19.40 -0.31
CA VAL A 29 -5.82 -20.55 0.08
C VAL A 29 -5.15 -21.81 -0.44
N ILE A 30 -4.99 -22.79 0.43
CA ILE A 30 -4.46 -24.10 0.11
C ILE A 30 -5.54 -25.13 0.43
N VAL A 31 -5.84 -26.00 -0.53
CA VAL A 31 -6.77 -27.11 -0.39
C VAL A 31 -5.97 -28.37 -0.09
N PHE A 32 -6.30 -29.02 1.01
CA PHE A 32 -5.71 -30.27 1.46
C PHE A 32 -6.67 -31.41 1.13
N ASN A 33 -6.22 -32.36 0.32
CA ASN A 33 -7.01 -33.49 -0.14
C ASN A 33 -6.46 -34.78 0.47
N GLY A 34 -7.34 -35.53 1.13
CA GLY A 34 -7.02 -36.79 1.77
C GLY A 34 -7.73 -37.99 1.14
N ALA A 35 -7.66 -39.12 1.84
CA ALA A 35 -8.29 -40.35 1.41
C ALA A 35 -9.83 -40.25 1.31
N ALA A 36 -10.42 -41.10 0.47
CA ALA A 36 -11.87 -41.21 0.28
C ALA A 36 -12.58 -39.91 -0.13
N GLY A 37 -11.87 -38.96 -0.73
CA GLY A 37 -12.44 -37.70 -1.22
C GLY A 37 -12.68 -36.64 -0.13
N ALA A 38 -12.16 -36.85 1.08
CA ALA A 38 -12.20 -35.82 2.13
C ALA A 38 -11.22 -34.69 1.79
N SER A 39 -11.62 -33.45 2.00
CA SER A 39 -10.76 -32.28 1.83
C SER A 39 -11.12 -31.15 2.78
N TYR A 40 -10.17 -30.24 2.99
CA TYR A 40 -10.40 -28.96 3.68
C TYR A 40 -9.54 -27.87 3.06
N SER A 41 -9.92 -26.61 3.29
CA SER A 41 -9.13 -25.45 2.86
C SER A 41 -8.59 -24.71 4.06
N LEU A 42 -7.36 -24.20 3.94
CA LEU A 42 -6.72 -23.36 4.95
C LEU A 42 -6.19 -22.10 4.27
N THR A 43 -6.46 -20.95 4.89
CA THR A 43 -5.82 -19.69 4.51
C THR A 43 -4.48 -19.60 5.22
N VAL A 44 -3.39 -19.54 4.45
CA VAL A 44 -2.02 -19.53 4.97
C VAL A 44 -1.39 -18.16 4.68
N PRO A 45 -0.85 -17.45 5.69
CA PRO A 45 -0.03 -16.27 5.50
C PRO A 45 1.19 -16.58 4.63
N LEU A 46 1.57 -15.63 3.78
CA LEU A 46 2.73 -15.76 2.90
C LEU A 46 3.99 -15.09 3.47
N ASP A 47 4.04 -14.93 4.79
CA ASP A 47 5.11 -14.25 5.55
C ASP A 47 6.16 -15.22 6.13
N GLY A 48 6.02 -16.52 5.87
CA GLY A 48 6.89 -17.58 6.40
C GLY A 48 6.54 -18.05 7.82
N SER A 49 5.47 -17.55 8.43
CA SER A 49 5.00 -18.04 9.72
C SER A 49 4.41 -19.46 9.62
N ASP A 50 4.64 -20.27 10.65
CA ASP A 50 4.02 -21.58 10.76
C ASP A 50 2.53 -21.46 11.09
N GLN A 51 1.68 -22.02 10.24
CA GLN A 51 0.26 -22.16 10.50
C GLN A 51 -0.11 -23.60 10.86
N PRO A 52 -0.66 -23.84 12.06
CA PRO A 52 -1.15 -25.16 12.43
C PRO A 52 -2.41 -25.50 11.62
N THR A 53 -2.45 -26.71 11.06
CA THR A 53 -3.63 -27.19 10.30
C THR A 53 -4.76 -27.66 11.20
N ASN A 54 -4.42 -28.16 12.41
CA ASN A 54 -5.33 -28.73 13.40
C ASN A 54 -6.31 -29.77 12.83
N ASN A 55 -5.88 -30.54 11.83
CA ASN A 55 -6.72 -31.53 11.16
C ASN A 55 -6.01 -32.88 11.08
N ALA A 56 -6.68 -33.94 11.51
CA ALA A 56 -6.14 -35.31 11.56
C ALA A 56 -6.26 -36.08 10.23
N LEU A 57 -6.70 -35.43 9.15
CA LEU A 57 -6.83 -36.06 7.85
C LEU A 57 -5.45 -36.43 7.28
N SER A 58 -5.30 -37.67 6.83
CA SER A 58 -4.14 -38.09 6.04
C SER A 58 -4.20 -37.47 4.65
N ILE A 59 -3.27 -36.57 4.36
CA ILE A 59 -3.21 -35.79 3.13
C ILE A 59 -2.42 -36.56 2.08
N SER A 60 -3.01 -36.71 0.89
CA SER A 60 -2.39 -37.32 -0.28
C SER A 60 -2.02 -36.30 -1.35
N SER A 61 -2.70 -35.16 -1.39
CA SER A 61 -2.32 -34.05 -2.26
C SER A 61 -2.78 -32.70 -1.71
N VAL A 62 -2.11 -31.65 -2.13
CA VAL A 62 -2.43 -30.26 -1.82
C VAL A 62 -2.53 -29.47 -3.11
N SER A 63 -3.41 -28.48 -3.15
CA SER A 63 -3.56 -27.62 -4.34
C SER A 63 -3.83 -26.17 -3.98
N SER A 64 -3.37 -25.27 -4.85
CA SER A 64 -3.59 -23.83 -4.72
C SER A 64 -3.47 -23.16 -6.09
N ASP A 65 -4.46 -22.34 -6.43
CA ASP A 65 -4.52 -21.54 -7.67
C ASP A 65 -3.69 -20.24 -7.60
N THR A 66 -3.18 -19.91 -6.42
CA THR A 66 -2.52 -18.63 -6.13
C THR A 66 -1.08 -18.78 -5.64
N ILE A 67 -0.68 -19.99 -5.23
CA ILE A 67 0.63 -20.27 -4.64
C ILE A 67 1.21 -21.53 -5.26
N ASP A 68 2.47 -21.46 -5.69
CA ASP A 68 3.24 -22.65 -6.02
C ASP A 68 3.74 -23.33 -4.74
N ILE A 69 2.97 -24.31 -4.25
CA ILE A 69 3.25 -25.01 -2.99
C ILE A 69 4.63 -25.69 -2.99
N GLY A 70 5.11 -26.18 -4.14
CA GLY A 70 6.37 -26.92 -4.21
C GLY A 70 7.60 -26.04 -4.02
N THR A 71 7.52 -24.75 -4.33
CA THR A 71 8.64 -23.80 -4.20
C THR A 71 8.44 -22.78 -3.09
N GLN A 72 7.18 -22.47 -2.76
CA GLN A 72 6.83 -21.39 -1.84
C GLN A 72 6.48 -21.89 -0.45
N CYS A 73 6.15 -23.18 -0.26
CA CYS A 73 5.67 -23.70 1.00
C CYS A 73 6.50 -24.88 1.52
N THR A 74 6.49 -25.04 2.84
CA THR A 74 7.02 -26.20 3.57
C THR A 74 5.90 -26.82 4.39
N LEU A 75 5.65 -28.12 4.17
CA LEU A 75 4.69 -28.90 4.94
C LEU A 75 5.41 -29.63 6.06
N TYR A 76 4.90 -29.48 7.28
CA TYR A 76 5.32 -30.25 8.44
C TYR A 76 4.28 -31.32 8.71
N THR A 77 4.74 -32.53 8.94
CA THR A 77 3.88 -33.71 9.10
C THR A 77 4.28 -34.49 10.35
N VAL A 78 3.41 -35.43 10.74
CA VAL A 78 3.56 -36.18 11.99
C VAL A 78 4.77 -37.13 12.03
N ASP A 79 5.13 -37.74 10.90
CA ASP A 79 6.12 -38.82 10.87
C ASP A 79 7.48 -38.36 10.32
N TYR A 80 7.53 -38.00 9.04
CA TYR A 80 8.75 -37.58 8.34
C TYR A 80 8.41 -36.50 7.32
N PRO A 81 9.35 -35.59 7.00
CA PRO A 81 9.13 -34.56 5.98
C PRO A 81 8.60 -35.19 4.68
N PRO A 82 7.43 -34.76 4.19
CA PRO A 82 6.81 -35.40 3.04
C PRO A 82 7.64 -35.14 1.78
N ALA A 83 7.69 -36.12 0.89
CA ALA A 83 8.08 -35.86 -0.48
C ALA A 83 6.93 -35.12 -1.17
N LEU A 84 7.23 -33.96 -1.75
CA LEU A 84 6.33 -33.23 -2.62
C LEU A 84 6.69 -33.53 -4.07
N VAL A 85 5.73 -34.07 -4.82
CA VAL A 85 5.89 -34.37 -6.25
C VAL A 85 4.84 -33.59 -7.02
N GLU A 86 5.25 -32.89 -8.06
CA GLU A 86 4.34 -32.14 -8.93
C GLU A 86 3.31 -33.08 -9.55
N GLY A 87 2.04 -32.74 -9.40
CA GLY A 87 0.90 -33.47 -9.95
C GLY A 87 0.32 -32.77 -11.17
N PRO A 88 -1.00 -32.93 -11.43
CA PRO A 88 -1.73 -32.07 -12.36
C PRO A 88 -1.62 -30.60 -11.97
N THR A 89 -1.99 -29.69 -12.87
CA THR A 89 -1.92 -28.23 -12.68
C THR A 89 -2.32 -27.80 -11.26
N ASP A 90 -1.48 -26.97 -10.64
CA ASP A 90 -1.68 -26.37 -9.32
C ASP A 90 -1.84 -27.38 -8.17
N THR A 91 -1.41 -28.63 -8.38
CA THR A 91 -1.55 -29.72 -7.42
C THR A 91 -0.21 -30.40 -7.16
N TRP A 92 0.07 -30.69 -5.89
CA TRP A 92 1.26 -31.37 -5.43
C TRP A 92 0.88 -32.62 -4.64
N VAL A 93 1.46 -33.76 -5.00
CA VAL A 93 1.24 -35.04 -4.33
C VAL A 93 2.15 -35.12 -3.10
N VAL A 94 1.55 -35.49 -1.97
CA VAL A 94 2.22 -35.66 -0.67
C VAL A 94 2.50 -37.14 -0.46
N GLY A 95 3.77 -37.52 -0.51
CA GLY A 95 4.20 -38.91 -0.47
C GLY A 95 5.14 -39.25 0.69
N PRO A 96 4.92 -40.39 1.39
CA PRO A 96 3.64 -41.11 1.53
C PRO A 96 2.54 -40.27 2.19
N PRO A 97 1.25 -40.61 1.98
CA PRO A 97 0.13 -39.87 2.58
C PRO A 97 0.17 -39.90 4.10
N GLN A 98 0.11 -38.72 4.72
CA GLN A 98 0.25 -38.56 6.16
C GLN A 98 -0.44 -37.29 6.65
N THR A 99 -0.59 -37.16 7.98
CA THR A 99 -1.19 -35.97 8.57
C THR A 99 -0.21 -34.80 8.53
N VAL A 100 -0.65 -33.67 7.97
CA VAL A 100 0.07 -32.39 8.01
C VAL A 100 -0.28 -31.70 9.32
N THR A 101 0.71 -31.37 10.13
CA THR A 101 0.55 -30.70 11.44
C THR A 101 0.60 -29.19 11.32
N SER A 102 1.48 -28.68 10.46
CA SER A 102 1.58 -27.26 10.12
C SER A 102 2.09 -27.05 8.71
N ILE A 103 1.91 -25.84 8.21
CA ILE A 103 2.41 -25.39 6.92
C ILE A 103 2.96 -23.97 7.07
N SER A 104 4.10 -23.70 6.43
CA SER A 104 4.65 -22.34 6.30
C SER A 104 4.80 -22.03 4.82
N CYS A 105 4.39 -20.83 4.41
CA CYS A 105 4.49 -20.38 3.02
C CYS A 105 5.12 -19.00 2.93
N THR A 106 5.86 -18.76 1.85
CA THR A 106 6.57 -17.51 1.55
C THR A 106 6.21 -17.03 0.15
N GLY A 107 6.57 -15.80 -0.21
CA GLY A 107 6.31 -15.27 -1.55
C GLY A 107 5.11 -14.33 -1.65
N GLY A 108 4.60 -13.86 -0.52
CA GLY A 108 3.89 -12.58 -0.47
C GLY A 108 4.87 -11.47 -0.83
N SER A 109 4.39 -10.40 -1.47
CA SER A 109 5.24 -9.22 -1.64
C SER A 109 5.51 -8.62 -0.26
N PRO A 110 6.77 -8.24 0.06
CA PRO A 110 7.04 -7.52 1.31
C PRO A 110 6.17 -6.26 1.37
N PRO A 111 5.83 -5.76 2.57
CA PRO A 111 5.15 -4.48 2.68
C PRO A 111 5.94 -3.45 1.86
N PRO A 112 5.33 -2.73 0.90
CA PRO A 112 5.87 -1.51 0.36
C PRO A 112 6.39 -0.65 1.50
N PRO A 113 7.56 0.00 1.30
CA PRO A 113 8.09 0.93 2.27
C PRO A 113 6.98 1.91 2.70
N PRO A 114 6.95 2.31 3.98
CA PRO A 114 6.09 3.42 4.40
C PRO A 114 6.28 4.61 3.47
N PRO A 115 5.20 5.33 3.11
CA PRO A 115 5.34 6.53 2.31
C PRO A 115 6.30 7.49 3.02
N THR A 116 7.27 8.00 2.27
CA THR A 116 8.24 8.99 2.78
C THR A 116 7.79 10.43 2.55
N SER A 117 6.75 10.61 1.74
CA SER A 117 6.13 11.90 1.45
C SER A 117 4.65 11.71 1.14
N ILE A 118 3.88 12.79 1.26
CA ILE A 118 2.47 12.87 0.92
C ILE A 118 2.25 14.01 -0.07
N THR A 119 1.17 13.91 -0.86
CA THR A 119 0.70 15.02 -1.68
C THR A 119 -0.49 15.68 -1.00
N ILE A 120 -0.44 17.00 -0.91
CA ILE A 120 -1.54 17.82 -0.41
C ILE A 120 -1.93 18.79 -1.52
N ALA A 121 -3.20 18.80 -1.88
CA ALA A 121 -3.78 19.82 -2.74
C ALA A 121 -4.34 20.96 -1.88
N PHE A 122 -3.96 22.18 -2.21
CA PHE A 122 -4.32 23.42 -1.55
C PHE A 122 -5.33 24.14 -2.44
N ASN A 123 -6.56 24.25 -1.97
CA ASN A 123 -7.68 24.79 -2.71
C ASN A 123 -8.09 26.14 -2.14
N GLY A 124 -8.04 27.17 -2.97
CA GLY A 124 -8.50 28.52 -2.66
C GLY A 124 -10.01 28.68 -2.82
N ALA A 125 -10.44 29.93 -3.04
CA ALA A 125 -11.86 30.30 -3.11
C ALA A 125 -12.62 29.64 -4.28
N ASP A 126 -11.98 29.48 -5.44
CA ASP A 126 -12.58 28.79 -6.60
C ASP A 126 -11.56 27.87 -7.31
N PRO A 127 -11.47 26.60 -6.88
CA PRO A 127 -10.59 25.62 -7.50
C PRO A 127 -10.94 25.33 -8.97
N THR A 128 -12.20 25.52 -9.37
CA THR A 128 -12.66 25.22 -10.74
C THR A 128 -12.14 26.24 -11.76
N LEU A 129 -11.81 27.44 -11.29
CA LEU A 129 -11.17 28.49 -12.07
C LEU A 129 -9.63 28.50 -11.92
N GLY A 130 -9.05 27.44 -11.32
CA GLY A 130 -7.61 27.27 -11.21
C GLY A 130 -6.99 27.84 -9.92
N ALA A 131 -7.78 28.22 -8.91
CA ALA A 131 -7.26 28.60 -7.60
C ALA A 131 -6.87 27.37 -6.77
N THR A 132 -5.95 26.54 -7.30
CA THR A 132 -5.45 25.33 -6.65
C THR A 132 -4.00 25.07 -7.01
N TYR A 133 -3.26 24.46 -6.09
CA TYR A 133 -1.94 23.90 -6.35
C TYR A 133 -1.72 22.67 -5.48
N SER A 134 -0.74 21.83 -5.83
CA SER A 134 -0.37 20.67 -5.04
C SER A 134 1.09 20.75 -4.63
N LEU A 135 1.38 20.27 -3.42
CA LEU A 135 2.74 20.17 -2.89
C LEU A 135 3.00 18.75 -2.42
N THR A 136 4.19 18.25 -2.74
CA THR A 136 4.72 17.03 -2.13
C THR A 136 5.47 17.40 -0.87
N VAL A 137 5.04 16.86 0.26
CA VAL A 137 5.59 17.16 1.59
C VAL A 137 6.23 15.90 2.17
N PRO A 138 7.52 15.93 2.51
CA PRO A 138 8.18 14.84 3.23
C PRO A 138 7.52 14.56 4.59
N LEU A 139 7.54 13.30 5.02
CA LEU A 139 7.05 12.86 6.33
C LEU A 139 8.18 12.76 7.38
N ASP A 140 9.28 13.50 7.19
CA ASP A 140 10.46 13.51 8.07
C ASP A 140 10.52 14.74 9.01
N GLY A 141 9.49 15.58 9.01
CA GLY A 141 9.43 16.82 9.78
C GLY A 141 10.06 18.03 9.09
N SER A 142 10.66 17.87 7.92
CA SER A 142 11.23 18.99 7.16
C SER A 142 10.16 20.01 6.79
N VAL A 143 10.51 21.29 6.91
CA VAL A 143 9.63 22.41 6.54
C VAL A 143 9.74 22.65 5.04
N VAL A 144 8.60 22.63 4.36
CA VAL A 144 8.47 22.96 2.95
C VAL A 144 7.73 24.29 2.80
N ALA A 145 8.39 25.28 2.21
CA ALA A 145 7.77 26.56 1.86
C ALA A 145 6.81 26.37 0.67
N THR A 146 5.60 26.91 0.77
CA THR A 146 4.60 26.81 -0.32
C THR A 146 4.92 27.78 -1.46
N ASN A 147 5.52 28.94 -1.13
CA ASN A 147 5.80 30.06 -2.05
C ASN A 147 4.57 30.46 -2.89
N ASN A 148 3.38 30.36 -2.31
CA ASN A 148 2.12 30.65 -2.99
C ASN A 148 1.28 31.63 -2.18
N VAL A 149 0.73 32.65 -2.84
CA VAL A 149 -0.03 33.74 -2.20
C VAL A 149 -1.54 33.49 -2.15
N LEU A 150 -2.02 32.35 -2.63
CA LEU A 150 -3.44 32.02 -2.61
C LEU A 150 -3.97 31.90 -1.19
N SER A 151 -5.13 32.50 -0.95
CA SER A 151 -5.92 32.28 0.27
C SER A 151 -6.55 30.90 0.21
N ILE A 152 -6.10 29.98 1.06
CA ILE A 152 -6.51 28.58 1.06
C ILE A 152 -7.71 28.39 1.97
N SER A 153 -8.77 27.81 1.42
CA SER A 153 -10.01 27.48 2.13
C SER A 153 -10.07 26.00 2.49
N THR A 154 -9.53 25.13 1.64
CA THR A 154 -9.57 23.67 1.87
C THR A 154 -8.26 22.99 1.48
N LEU A 155 -7.96 21.89 2.17
CA LEU A 155 -6.89 20.96 1.85
C LEU A 155 -7.49 19.62 1.45
N VAL A 156 -6.93 18.99 0.42
CA VAL A 156 -7.30 17.64 0.00
C VAL A 156 -6.07 16.74 0.03
N SER A 157 -6.16 15.63 0.75
CA SER A 157 -5.08 14.65 0.84
C SER A 157 -5.62 13.27 1.24
N THR A 158 -5.02 12.20 0.72
CA THR A 158 -5.33 10.83 1.15
C THR A 158 -4.67 10.46 2.48
N TYR A 159 -3.84 11.34 3.04
CA TYR A 159 -3.20 11.13 4.33
C TYR A 159 -4.18 11.40 5.48
N ALA A 160 -4.75 10.34 6.05
CA ALA A 160 -5.82 10.45 7.05
C ALA A 160 -5.40 11.24 8.31
N ALA A 161 -4.12 11.18 8.69
CA ALA A 161 -3.58 11.86 9.86
C ALA A 161 -3.17 13.32 9.60
N LEU A 162 -3.58 13.92 8.47
CA LEU A 162 -3.16 15.28 8.07
C LEU A 162 -3.28 16.31 9.19
N ALA A 163 -4.43 16.34 9.88
CA ALA A 163 -4.68 17.33 10.94
C ALA A 163 -3.88 17.10 12.24
N SER A 164 -3.46 15.87 12.52
CA SER A 164 -2.69 15.54 13.73
C SER A 164 -1.18 15.51 13.49
N ASN A 165 -0.77 15.24 12.25
CA ASN A 165 0.60 14.92 11.90
C ASN A 165 1.28 15.94 10.98
N CYS A 166 0.56 16.99 10.60
CA CYS A 166 1.12 18.10 9.86
C CYS A 166 0.87 19.43 10.59
N ASN A 167 1.89 20.28 10.57
CA ASN A 167 1.79 21.66 11.01
C ASN A 167 1.75 22.57 9.78
N PHE A 168 0.73 23.42 9.71
CA PHE A 168 0.55 24.41 8.66
C PHE A 168 0.75 25.79 9.26
N VAL A 169 1.79 26.48 8.81
CA VAL A 169 2.05 27.88 9.19
C VAL A 169 1.44 28.78 8.14
N SER A 170 0.53 29.62 8.57
CA SER A 170 -0.12 30.66 7.79
C SER A 170 0.36 32.05 8.19
N VAL A 171 -0.02 33.04 7.38
CA VAL A 171 0.32 34.45 7.62
C VAL A 171 -0.16 34.96 8.97
N ASP A 172 -1.29 34.45 9.48
CA ASP A 172 -1.86 34.85 10.77
C ASP A 172 -1.50 33.89 11.92
N GLY A 173 -0.60 32.92 11.71
CA GLY A 173 -0.13 31.99 12.74
C GLY A 173 -0.26 30.52 12.34
N SER A 174 -0.72 29.66 13.24
CA SER A 174 -0.98 28.24 12.91
C SER A 174 -2.39 28.09 12.36
N ALA A 175 -2.51 27.44 11.21
CA ALA A 175 -3.80 27.21 10.58
C ALA A 175 -4.60 26.13 11.34
N ALA A 176 -5.87 26.43 11.65
CA ALA A 176 -6.77 25.44 12.25
C ALA A 176 -7.39 24.56 11.15
N LEU A 177 -7.24 23.24 11.27
CA LEU A 177 -7.83 22.27 10.35
C LEU A 177 -9.05 21.59 10.94
N ALA A 178 -10.15 21.58 10.18
CA ALA A 178 -11.37 20.85 10.52
C ALA A 178 -11.74 19.88 9.40
N PRO A 179 -11.90 18.57 9.67
CA PRO A 179 -12.34 17.63 8.64
C PRO A 179 -13.78 17.97 8.22
N ILE A 180 -14.02 18.09 6.91
CA ILE A 180 -15.35 18.42 6.34
C ILE A 180 -15.90 17.33 5.42
N ALA A 181 -15.02 16.48 4.87
CA ALA A 181 -15.38 15.29 4.10
C ALA A 181 -14.22 14.29 4.14
N ALA A 182 -14.41 13.09 3.58
CA ALA A 182 -13.32 12.16 3.38
C ALA A 182 -12.18 12.85 2.61
N ASN A 183 -10.95 12.73 3.12
CA ASN A 183 -9.74 13.30 2.52
C ASN A 183 -9.77 14.82 2.33
N THR A 184 -10.68 15.55 3.01
CA THR A 184 -10.84 16.99 2.83
C THR A 184 -10.98 17.72 4.17
N TRP A 185 -10.18 18.76 4.35
CA TRP A 185 -10.15 19.59 5.56
C TRP A 185 -10.40 21.05 5.20
N ALA A 186 -11.24 21.73 5.98
CA ALA A 186 -11.35 23.18 5.96
C ALA A 186 -10.16 23.79 6.69
N VAL A 187 -9.63 24.87 6.12
CA VAL A 187 -8.66 25.76 6.74
C VAL A 187 -9.43 26.94 7.32
N GLY A 188 -9.46 27.05 8.65
CA GLY A 188 -10.09 28.19 9.31
C GLY A 188 -9.17 29.40 9.37
N PRO A 189 -9.74 30.62 9.41
CA PRO A 189 -10.34 31.28 8.24
C PRO A 189 -9.46 31.19 6.97
N PRO A 190 -10.03 31.36 5.75
CA PRO A 190 -9.24 31.28 4.52
C PRO A 190 -8.07 32.25 4.50
N GLN A 191 -6.87 31.71 4.36
CA GLN A 191 -5.64 32.49 4.49
C GLN A 191 -4.48 31.82 3.75
N THR A 192 -3.42 32.58 3.53
CA THR A 192 -2.22 32.09 2.86
C THR A 192 -1.44 31.16 3.79
N ILE A 193 -1.14 29.95 3.32
CA ILE A 193 -0.22 29.01 3.98
C ILE A 193 1.19 29.32 3.50
N GLU A 194 2.10 29.69 4.39
CA GLU A 194 3.49 30.01 4.06
C GLU A 194 4.37 28.76 4.02
N SER A 195 4.13 27.82 4.94
CA SER A 195 4.88 26.57 5.00
C SER A 195 4.10 25.43 5.64
N VAL A 196 4.56 24.22 5.35
CA VAL A 196 4.02 22.97 5.91
C VAL A 196 5.15 22.06 6.31
N SER A 197 5.02 21.38 7.44
CA SER A 197 5.85 20.25 7.82
C SER A 197 4.97 19.10 8.29
N CYS A 198 5.35 17.87 7.96
CA CYS A 198 4.60 16.67 8.33
C CYS A 198 5.54 15.59 8.86
N HIS A 199 5.03 14.73 9.74
CA HIS A 199 5.73 13.55 10.25
C HIS A 199 4.87 12.30 10.13
N ALA A 200 5.49 11.13 9.94
CA ALA A 200 4.78 9.85 9.85
C ALA A 200 4.13 9.42 11.18
#